data_AF-A0A601MNB9-F1
#
_entry.id   AF-A0A601MNB9-F1
#
_cell.length_a   1.000
_cell.length_b   1.000
_cell.length_c   1.000
_cell.angle_alpha   90.00
_cell.angle_beta   90.00
_cell.angle_gamma   90.00
#
_symmetry.space_group_name_H-M   'P 1'
#
loop_
_entity.id
_entity.type
_entity.pdbx_description
1 polymer ?
#
loop_
_entity_poly.entity_id
_entity_poly.type
_entity_poly.pdbx_seq_one_letter_code
_entity_poly.pdbx_strand_id
1 'polypeptide(L)'
;MALLNVDQLSVHFGDEGTPFKAVDRISYSVKQGEVVGIVGESGSGKSVSSLAIMGLIDYPGRVMAENLLFNGQDLKRISEKERRNLVGAEVAMIFQDPMTSLNPCYTVGFQIMEAIKVHQGGNKKTRRQRAIDLLNQVGIPDPASRLDVYPHQLSGGMSQRVMIAMAIACRPKLLIADEPTTALDVTIQAQIIELLLELQQKENMALVLITHDLALVAEAAHKIIVMYAGQVVETGAAQDIFRAPRHPYTQALLRALPEFAQDKARLASLPGVVPGKYDRPTGCLLNPRCPYATDRCRAEEPALNQLDDGRQSKCHYPLDDAGRPTL
;
A
#
# COMPACT_ATOMS: atom_id res chain seq x y z
N MET A 1 -5.29 -0.47 -20.89
CA MET A 1 -4.26 0.56 -20.66
C MET A 1 -4.08 0.69 -19.14
N ALA A 2 -2.87 0.94 -18.64
CA ALA A 2 -2.64 1.10 -17.20
C ALA A 2 -3.25 2.42 -16.71
N LEU A 3 -3.93 2.40 -15.55
CA LEU A 3 -4.46 3.58 -14.89
C LEU A 3 -3.34 4.31 -14.15
N LEU A 4 -2.51 3.57 -13.41
CA LEU A 4 -1.29 4.08 -12.78
C LEU A 4 -0.09 3.37 -13.41
N ASN A 5 0.94 4.12 -13.77
CA ASN A 5 2.22 3.59 -14.21
C ASN A 5 3.34 4.27 -13.41
N VAL A 6 4.06 3.47 -12.63
CA VAL A 6 5.21 3.87 -11.83
C VAL A 6 6.44 3.24 -12.47
N ASP A 7 7.43 4.05 -12.81
CA ASP A 7 8.64 3.58 -13.48
C ASP A 7 9.90 4.21 -12.91
N GLN A 8 10.79 3.36 -12.40
CA GLN A 8 12.05 3.73 -11.76
C GLN A 8 11.87 4.73 -10.59
N LEU A 9 10.75 4.64 -9.87
CA LEU A 9 10.46 5.51 -8.73
C LEU A 9 11.48 5.29 -7.61
N SER A 10 12.08 6.37 -7.17
CA SER A 10 13.04 6.42 -6.08
C SER A 10 12.74 7.61 -5.18
N VAL A 11 12.83 7.42 -3.86
CA VAL A 11 12.60 8.45 -2.86
C VAL A 11 13.79 8.49 -1.92
N HIS A 12 14.46 9.63 -1.89
CA HIS A 12 15.66 9.85 -1.09
C HIS A 12 15.38 10.84 0.03
N PHE A 13 15.97 10.61 1.22
CA PHE A 13 15.92 11.51 2.36
C PHE A 13 17.32 11.84 2.87
N GLY A 14 17.48 13.02 3.49
CA GLY A 14 18.72 13.49 4.09
C GLY A 14 19.62 14.29 3.14
N ASP A 15 20.85 14.56 3.58
CA ASP A 15 21.79 15.43 2.87
C ASP A 15 22.29 14.82 1.56
N GLU A 16 22.64 15.69 0.60
CA GLU A 16 23.11 15.31 -0.74
C GLU A 16 24.35 14.40 -0.73
N GLY A 17 25.22 14.54 0.27
CA GLY A 17 26.43 13.73 0.38
C GLY A 17 26.18 12.29 0.82
N THR A 18 25.09 12.00 1.55
CA THR A 18 24.74 10.65 2.03
C THR A 18 23.23 10.39 2.04
N PRO A 19 22.57 10.38 0.87
CA PRO A 19 21.11 10.21 0.81
C PRO A 19 20.71 8.80 1.24
N PHE A 20 19.69 8.70 2.09
CA PHE A 20 19.04 7.43 2.40
C PHE A 20 17.95 7.15 1.36
N LYS A 21 18.08 6.06 0.60
CA LYS A 21 17.06 5.63 -0.36
C LYS A 21 15.96 4.84 0.33
N ALA A 22 14.87 5.50 0.69
CA ALA A 22 13.71 4.84 1.29
C ALA A 22 12.92 4.02 0.27
N VAL A 23 12.91 4.47 -0.98
CA VAL A 23 12.42 3.73 -2.15
C VAL A 23 13.50 3.80 -3.22
N ASP A 24 13.79 2.70 -3.89
CA ASP A 24 14.90 2.58 -4.82
C ASP A 24 14.47 1.84 -6.11
N ARG A 25 14.30 2.61 -7.18
CA ARG A 25 14.05 2.15 -8.55
C ARG A 25 12.91 1.12 -8.68
N ILE A 26 11.76 1.42 -8.08
CA ILE A 26 10.59 0.54 -8.20
C ILE A 26 9.80 0.85 -9.47
N SER A 27 9.35 -0.21 -10.16
CA SER A 27 8.48 -0.10 -11.33
C SER A 27 7.29 -1.03 -11.19
N TYR A 28 6.07 -0.53 -11.40
CA TYR A 28 4.85 -1.33 -11.47
C TYR A 28 3.71 -0.53 -12.12
N SER A 29 2.66 -1.24 -12.53
CA SER A 29 1.44 -0.64 -13.06
C SER A 29 0.20 -1.22 -12.38
N VAL A 30 -0.86 -0.42 -12.38
CA VAL A 30 -2.18 -0.78 -11.86
C VAL A 30 -3.21 -0.44 -12.94
N LYS A 31 -4.07 -1.39 -13.28
CA LYS A 31 -5.18 -1.20 -14.23
C LYS A 31 -6.43 -0.72 -13.49
N GLN A 32 -7.35 -0.11 -14.23
CA GLN A 32 -8.67 0.17 -13.70
C GLN A 32 -9.38 -1.13 -13.31
N GLY A 33 -10.06 -1.13 -12.16
CA GLY A 33 -10.73 -2.32 -11.64
C GLY A 33 -9.79 -3.39 -11.06
N GLU A 34 -8.47 -3.15 -11.05
CA GLU A 34 -7.49 -4.08 -10.50
C GLU A 34 -7.22 -3.79 -9.02
N VAL A 35 -7.06 -4.87 -8.25
CA VAL A 35 -6.57 -4.83 -6.86
C VAL A 35 -5.12 -5.28 -6.85
N VAL A 36 -4.22 -4.40 -6.46
CA VAL A 36 -2.79 -4.67 -6.33
C VAL A 36 -2.39 -4.59 -4.86
N GLY A 37 -1.80 -5.66 -4.35
CA GLY A 37 -1.24 -5.74 -3.02
C GLY A 37 0.22 -5.34 -2.98
N ILE A 38 0.61 -4.45 -2.08
CA ILE A 38 2.02 -4.13 -1.79
C ILE A 38 2.33 -4.59 -0.38
N VAL A 39 3.24 -5.55 -0.26
CA VAL A 39 3.52 -6.28 0.98
C VAL A 39 4.99 -6.20 1.38
N GLY A 40 5.24 -6.32 2.68
CA GLY A 40 6.59 -6.37 3.25
C GLY A 40 6.62 -5.88 4.69
N GLU A 41 7.74 -6.11 5.38
CA GLU A 41 7.98 -5.67 6.76
C GLU A 41 7.92 -4.14 6.89
N SER A 42 7.77 -3.66 8.12
CA SER A 42 7.91 -2.23 8.42
C SER A 42 9.29 -1.71 7.96
N GLY A 43 9.32 -0.50 7.41
CA GLY A 43 10.55 0.10 6.86
C GLY A 43 10.92 -0.37 5.44
N SER A 44 10.12 -1.19 4.77
CA SER A 44 10.41 -1.63 3.39
C SER A 44 10.11 -0.60 2.29
N GLY A 45 9.59 0.58 2.64
CA GLY A 45 9.34 1.68 1.70
C GLY A 45 7.93 1.76 1.10
N LYS A 46 6.99 0.91 1.54
CA LYS A 46 5.62 0.85 0.98
C LYS A 46 4.85 2.16 1.11
N SER A 47 4.70 2.68 2.33
CA SER A 47 4.01 3.94 2.61
C SER A 47 4.68 5.12 1.91
N VAL A 48 6.02 5.17 1.92
CA VAL A 48 6.80 6.21 1.23
C VAL A 48 6.54 6.20 -0.28
N SER A 49 6.44 5.03 -0.90
CA SER A 49 6.13 4.92 -2.33
C SER A 49 4.76 5.50 -2.68
N SER A 50 3.79 5.32 -1.79
CA SER A 50 2.42 5.81 -1.95
C SER A 50 2.29 7.31 -1.71
N LEU A 51 2.95 7.81 -0.67
CA LEU A 51 3.06 9.26 -0.44
C LEU A 51 3.74 9.96 -1.63
N ALA A 52 4.72 9.33 -2.27
CA ALA A 52 5.36 9.87 -3.46
C ALA A 52 4.39 9.98 -4.65
N ILE A 53 3.53 8.98 -4.86
CA ILE A 53 2.47 9.02 -5.89
C ILE A 53 1.50 10.16 -5.61
N MET A 54 1.11 10.34 -4.35
CA MET A 54 0.20 11.41 -3.93
C MET A 54 0.85 12.80 -3.98
N GLY A 55 2.18 12.89 -4.01
CA GLY A 55 2.93 14.15 -3.87
C GLY A 55 2.88 14.70 -2.45
N LEU A 56 2.87 13.81 -1.45
CA LEU A 56 2.83 14.11 -0.02
C LEU A 56 4.20 13.86 0.66
N ILE A 57 5.28 13.77 -0.12
CA ILE A 57 6.63 13.67 0.43
C ILE A 57 7.11 15.07 0.81
N ASP A 58 7.26 15.31 2.11
CA ASP A 58 7.78 16.56 2.65
C ASP A 58 9.30 16.70 2.48
N TYR A 59 9.78 17.94 2.49
CA TYR A 59 11.21 18.26 2.58
C TYR A 59 11.81 17.64 3.86
N PRO A 60 13.02 17.03 3.83
CA PRO A 60 14.02 17.01 2.75
C PRO A 60 13.88 15.85 1.74
N GLY A 61 12.72 15.20 1.68
CA GLY A 61 12.46 14.11 0.75
C GLY A 61 12.51 14.55 -0.72
N ARG A 62 13.11 13.73 -1.57
CA ARG A 62 13.24 13.97 -3.01
C ARG A 62 12.70 12.79 -3.78
N VAL A 63 11.73 13.06 -4.65
CA VAL A 63 11.09 12.05 -5.51
C VAL A 63 11.71 12.12 -6.90
N MET A 64 12.18 10.99 -7.40
CA MET A 64 12.66 10.82 -8.77
C MET A 64 11.97 9.62 -9.38
N ALA A 65 11.64 9.68 -10.66
CA ALA A 65 11.13 8.57 -11.44
C ALA A 65 11.45 8.84 -12.90
N GLU A 66 11.55 7.81 -13.73
CA GLU A 66 11.58 8.00 -15.19
C GLU A 66 10.19 8.44 -15.65
N ASN A 67 9.18 7.62 -15.34
CA ASN A 67 7.78 7.89 -15.62
C ASN A 67 6.93 7.73 -14.35
N LEU A 68 6.03 8.68 -14.11
CA LEU A 68 5.03 8.58 -13.05
C LEU A 68 3.70 9.09 -13.60
N LEU A 69 2.94 8.19 -14.21
CA LEU A 69 1.74 8.54 -14.98
C LEU A 69 0.48 8.06 -14.26
N PHE A 70 -0.53 8.92 -14.18
CA PHE A 70 -1.88 8.56 -13.77
C PHE A 70 -2.87 8.98 -14.84
N ASN A 71 -3.64 8.02 -15.37
CA ASN A 71 -4.61 8.22 -16.44
C ASN A 71 -4.01 8.99 -17.66
N GLY A 72 -2.75 8.70 -17.98
CA GLY A 72 -1.98 9.37 -19.05
C GLY A 72 -1.35 10.72 -18.67
N GLN A 73 -1.62 11.27 -17.49
CA GLN A 73 -1.06 12.53 -17.00
C GLN A 73 0.22 12.29 -16.19
N ASP A 74 1.31 13.01 -16.50
CA ASP A 74 2.58 12.93 -15.77
C ASP A 74 2.50 13.69 -14.44
N LEU A 75 2.44 12.93 -13.34
CA LEU A 75 2.33 13.44 -11.98
C LEU A 75 3.56 14.22 -11.51
N LYS A 76 4.71 14.14 -12.19
CA LYS A 76 5.89 14.97 -11.86
C LYS A 76 5.80 16.38 -12.42
N ARG A 77 5.01 16.57 -13.48
CA ARG A 77 4.95 17.84 -14.23
C ARG A 77 3.73 18.68 -13.89
N ILE A 78 2.77 18.13 -13.17
CA ILE A 78 1.59 18.87 -12.73
C ILE A 78 1.96 19.94 -11.71
N SER A 79 1.32 21.10 -11.83
CA SER A 79 1.36 22.17 -10.84
C SER A 79 0.70 21.73 -9.53
N GLU A 80 0.98 22.44 -8.43
CA GLU A 80 0.29 22.20 -7.16
C GLU A 80 -1.24 22.34 -7.26
N LYS A 81 -1.72 23.26 -8.11
CA LYS A 81 -3.16 23.45 -8.32
C LYS A 81 -3.80 22.24 -8.98
N GLU A 82 -3.14 21.70 -10.01
CA GLU A 82 -3.60 20.47 -10.67
C GLU A 82 -3.54 19.28 -9.73
N ARG A 83 -2.48 19.16 -8.92
CA ARG A 83 -2.38 18.13 -7.88
C ARG A 83 -3.52 18.23 -6.87
N ARG A 84 -3.86 19.42 -6.38
CA ARG A 84 -5.00 19.64 -5.47
C ARG A 84 -6.34 19.27 -6.09
N ASN A 85 -6.50 19.39 -7.41
CA ASN A 85 -7.73 18.96 -8.09
C ASN A 85 -7.78 17.45 -8.30
N LEU A 86 -6.62 16.81 -8.46
CA LEU A 86 -6.48 15.37 -8.68
C LEU A 86 -6.64 14.58 -7.38
N VAL A 87 -5.87 14.96 -6.36
CA VAL A 87 -5.82 14.30 -5.05
C VAL A 87 -7.09 14.61 -4.27
N GLY A 88 -7.73 13.59 -3.72
CA GLY A 88 -9.04 13.68 -3.05
C GLY A 88 -10.24 13.59 -4.00
N ALA A 89 -10.02 13.72 -5.32
CA ALA A 89 -11.08 13.57 -6.32
C ALA A 89 -10.92 12.31 -7.18
N GLU A 90 -9.80 12.19 -7.91
CA GLU A 90 -9.51 11.05 -8.80
C GLU A 90 -8.58 10.02 -8.16
N VAL A 91 -7.69 10.47 -7.26
CA VAL A 91 -6.82 9.61 -6.46
C VAL A 91 -7.06 9.92 -4.99
N ALA A 92 -7.45 8.93 -4.21
CA ALA A 92 -7.67 9.07 -2.78
C ALA A 92 -6.79 8.10 -1.98
N MET A 93 -6.56 8.43 -0.72
CA MET A 93 -5.77 7.62 0.19
C MET A 93 -6.50 7.41 1.51
N ILE A 94 -6.44 6.19 2.02
CA ILE A 94 -6.76 5.83 3.41
C ILE A 94 -5.42 5.67 4.11
N PHE A 95 -5.22 6.42 5.19
CA PHE A 95 -3.98 6.41 5.97
C PHE A 95 -4.01 5.34 7.06
N GLN A 96 -2.84 5.00 7.60
CA GLN A 96 -2.60 3.88 8.53
C GLN A 96 -3.33 3.98 9.88
N ASP A 97 -3.75 5.17 10.30
CA ASP A 97 -4.48 5.36 11.57
C ASP A 97 -5.62 6.40 11.43
N PRO A 98 -6.90 6.00 11.59
CA PRO A 98 -8.03 6.92 11.53
C PRO A 98 -8.00 8.00 12.60
N MET A 99 -7.46 7.73 13.80
CA MET A 99 -7.47 8.69 14.91
C MET A 99 -6.49 9.84 14.72
N THR A 100 -5.40 9.61 13.99
CA THR A 100 -4.47 10.67 13.60
C THR A 100 -4.90 11.38 12.32
N SER A 101 -5.68 10.70 11.48
CA SER A 101 -6.17 11.24 10.20
C SER A 101 -7.42 12.11 10.34
N LEU A 102 -8.32 11.76 11.28
CA LEU A 102 -9.51 12.55 11.57
C LEU A 102 -9.17 13.66 12.56
N ASN A 103 -9.59 14.88 12.24
CA ASN A 103 -9.39 16.02 13.13
C ASN A 103 -10.36 15.91 14.33
N PRO A 104 -9.86 15.77 15.58
CA PRO A 104 -10.71 15.56 16.75
C PRO A 104 -11.54 16.79 17.14
N CYS A 105 -11.21 17.97 16.61
CA CYS A 105 -11.92 19.23 16.86
C CYS A 105 -13.14 19.44 15.95
N TYR A 106 -13.32 18.59 14.92
CA TYR A 106 -14.44 18.71 13.98
C TYR A 106 -15.32 17.47 14.00
N THR A 107 -16.62 17.68 13.84
CA THR A 107 -17.58 16.57 13.69
C THR A 107 -17.30 15.74 12.43
N VAL A 108 -17.66 14.46 12.46
CA VAL A 108 -17.57 13.54 11.33
C VAL A 108 -18.23 14.11 10.07
N GLY A 109 -19.44 14.64 10.21
CA GLY A 109 -20.20 15.20 9.10
C GLY A 109 -19.52 16.42 8.49
N PHE A 110 -18.92 17.28 9.32
CA PHE A 110 -18.15 18.44 8.82
C PHE A 110 -17.01 18.00 7.90
N GLN A 111 -16.20 17.02 8.32
CA GLN A 111 -15.03 16.56 7.57
C GLN A 111 -15.42 15.90 6.23
N ILE A 112 -16.47 15.07 6.22
CA ILE A 112 -16.99 14.48 4.97
C ILE A 112 -17.55 15.57 4.04
N MET A 113 -18.34 16.51 4.58
CA MET A 113 -18.93 17.59 3.78
C MET A 113 -17.88 18.58 3.25
N GLU A 114 -16.74 18.72 3.92
CA GLU A 114 -15.63 19.54 3.46
C GLU A 114 -15.00 18.95 2.20
N ALA A 115 -14.66 17.65 2.21
CA ALA A 115 -14.12 16.97 1.03
C ALA A 115 -15.04 17.13 -0.19
N ILE A 116 -16.36 16.92 0.00
CA ILE A 116 -17.36 17.11 -1.07
C ILE A 116 -17.40 18.58 -1.53
N LYS A 117 -17.34 19.54 -0.59
CA LYS A 117 -17.37 20.97 -0.92
C LYS A 117 -16.19 21.37 -1.81
N VAL A 118 -14.99 20.89 -1.48
CA VAL A 118 -13.75 21.26 -2.17
C VAL A 118 -13.76 20.75 -3.61
N HIS A 119 -14.19 19.51 -3.84
CA HIS A 119 -14.06 18.87 -5.15
C HIS A 119 -15.34 18.84 -5.99
N GLN A 120 -16.53 18.86 -5.38
CA GLN A 120 -17.83 18.75 -6.08
C GLN A 120 -18.76 19.94 -5.83
N GLY A 121 -18.48 20.78 -4.84
CA GLY A 121 -19.27 21.97 -4.52
C GLY A 121 -20.64 21.64 -3.91
N GLY A 122 -21.69 22.32 -4.39
CA GLY A 122 -23.07 22.13 -3.92
C GLY A 122 -23.44 22.85 -2.62
N ASN A 123 -24.75 22.97 -2.37
CA ASN A 123 -25.28 23.61 -1.17
C ASN A 123 -25.16 22.69 0.07
N LYS A 124 -25.34 23.27 1.27
CA LYS A 124 -25.18 22.56 2.54
C LYS A 124 -26.13 21.36 2.67
N LYS A 125 -27.38 21.47 2.20
CA LYS A 125 -28.39 20.41 2.29
C LYS A 125 -28.00 19.21 1.43
N THR A 126 -27.58 19.44 0.20
CA THR A 126 -27.10 18.40 -0.72
C THR A 126 -25.86 17.70 -0.17
N ARG A 127 -24.89 18.46 0.35
CA ARG A 127 -23.68 17.89 0.97
C ARG A 127 -23.99 17.06 2.22
N ARG A 128 -24.92 17.51 3.07
CA ARG A 128 -25.36 16.74 4.23
C ARG A 128 -26.00 15.42 3.82
N GLN A 129 -26.90 15.44 2.84
CA GLN A 129 -27.52 14.20 2.34
C GLN A 129 -26.47 13.24 1.78
N ARG A 130 -25.55 13.75 0.96
CA ARG A 130 -24.46 12.93 0.42
C ARG A 130 -23.58 12.32 1.51
N ALA A 131 -23.30 13.05 2.59
CA ALA A 131 -22.56 12.52 3.73
C ALA A 131 -23.33 11.38 4.44
N ILE A 132 -24.65 11.49 4.57
CA ILE A 132 -25.50 10.40 5.11
C ILE A 132 -25.43 9.17 4.19
N ASP A 133 -25.53 9.37 2.88
CA ASP A 133 -25.47 8.28 1.90
C ASP A 133 -24.11 7.56 1.94
N LEU A 134 -23.01 8.32 2.10
CA LEU A 134 -21.66 7.77 2.24
C LEU A 134 -21.50 6.97 3.53
N LEU A 135 -21.97 7.49 4.67
CA LEU A 135 -21.96 6.78 5.95
C LEU A 135 -22.78 5.48 5.89
N ASN A 136 -23.95 5.51 5.23
CA ASN A 136 -24.73 4.31 4.94
C ASN A 136 -23.94 3.31 4.09
N GLN A 137 -23.29 3.79 3.02
CA GLN A 137 -22.54 2.96 2.09
C GLN A 137 -21.38 2.23 2.77
N VAL A 138 -20.77 2.81 3.80
CA VAL A 138 -19.71 2.15 4.58
C VAL A 138 -20.23 1.39 5.81
N GLY A 139 -21.55 1.26 5.96
CA GLY A 139 -22.16 0.47 7.04
C GLY A 139 -22.13 1.12 8.43
N ILE A 140 -22.11 2.46 8.52
CA ILE A 140 -22.22 3.15 9.81
C ILE A 140 -23.68 3.08 10.31
N PRO A 141 -23.93 2.56 11.52
CA PRO A 141 -25.28 2.51 12.08
C PRO A 141 -25.79 3.91 12.41
N ASP A 142 -27.05 4.16 12.05
CA ASP A 142 -27.74 5.45 12.25
C ASP A 142 -26.92 6.65 11.75
N PRO A 143 -26.60 6.71 10.45
CA PRO A 143 -25.66 7.69 9.87
C PRO A 143 -26.07 9.15 10.13
N ALA A 144 -27.37 9.43 10.21
CA ALA A 144 -27.88 10.78 10.37
C ALA A 144 -27.50 11.36 11.73
N SER A 145 -27.58 10.56 12.81
CA SER A 145 -27.13 10.99 14.14
C SER A 145 -25.60 11.03 14.23
N ARG A 146 -24.89 10.17 13.49
CA ARG A 146 -23.43 10.10 13.47
C ARG A 146 -22.76 11.26 12.73
N LEU A 147 -23.48 12.11 12.00
CA LEU A 147 -22.89 13.29 11.40
C LEU A 147 -22.40 14.31 12.44
N ASP A 148 -23.13 14.45 13.54
CA ASP A 148 -22.90 15.51 14.51
C ASP A 148 -22.00 15.05 15.69
N VAL A 149 -21.45 13.82 15.60
CA VAL A 149 -20.50 13.26 16.56
C VAL A 149 -19.05 13.60 16.19
N TYR A 150 -18.17 13.55 17.18
CA TYR A 150 -16.74 13.73 17.01
C TYR A 150 -16.00 12.39 16.88
N PRO A 151 -14.81 12.35 16.26
CA PRO A 151 -14.04 11.10 16.07
C PRO A 151 -13.79 10.31 17.35
N HIS A 152 -13.52 10.98 18.47
CA HIS A 152 -13.28 10.34 19.77
C HIS A 152 -14.53 9.69 20.40
N GLN A 153 -15.70 9.86 19.79
CA GLN A 153 -16.96 9.23 20.21
C GLN A 153 -17.29 7.97 19.38
N LEU A 154 -16.40 7.57 18.47
CA LEU A 154 -16.53 6.41 17.60
C LEU A 154 -15.61 5.26 18.06
N SER A 155 -16.00 4.02 17.77
CA SER A 155 -15.06 2.89 17.87
C SER A 155 -14.01 2.95 16.77
N GLY A 156 -12.89 2.25 16.93
CA GLY A 156 -11.83 2.20 15.90
C GLY A 156 -12.35 1.78 14.52
N GLY A 157 -13.19 0.74 14.46
CA GLY A 157 -13.83 0.31 13.22
C GLY A 157 -14.80 1.33 12.63
N MET A 158 -15.53 2.09 13.46
CA MET A 158 -16.38 3.18 12.97
C MET A 158 -15.55 4.35 12.44
N SER A 159 -14.47 4.73 13.12
CA SER A 159 -13.54 5.76 12.66
C SER A 159 -12.88 5.36 11.34
N GLN A 160 -12.52 4.08 11.18
CA GLN A 160 -12.01 3.54 9.92
C GLN A 160 -13.04 3.65 8.79
N ARG A 161 -14.29 3.23 9.03
CA ARG A 161 -15.39 3.36 8.06
C ARG A 161 -15.64 4.81 7.67
N VAL A 162 -15.58 5.75 8.63
CA VAL A 162 -15.67 7.20 8.35
C VAL A 162 -14.54 7.67 7.45
N MET A 163 -13.29 7.27 7.71
CA MET A 163 -12.16 7.61 6.85
C MET A 163 -12.33 7.04 5.44
N ILE A 164 -12.82 5.79 5.30
CA ILE A 164 -13.17 5.20 4.00
C ILE A 164 -14.23 6.06 3.31
N ALA A 165 -15.30 6.43 4.00
CA ALA A 165 -16.37 7.28 3.47
C ALA A 165 -15.86 8.63 2.96
N MET A 166 -14.90 9.24 3.65
CA MET A 166 -14.23 10.46 3.20
C MET A 166 -13.41 10.21 1.94
N ALA A 167 -12.62 9.13 1.90
CA ALA A 167 -11.77 8.80 0.75
C ALA A 167 -12.59 8.50 -0.52
N ILE A 168 -13.74 7.83 -0.39
CA ILE A 168 -14.61 7.51 -1.53
C ILE A 168 -15.63 8.61 -1.87
N ALA A 169 -15.67 9.71 -1.10
CA ALA A 169 -16.69 10.75 -1.23
C ALA A 169 -16.83 11.28 -2.66
N CYS A 170 -15.69 11.40 -3.35
CA CYS A 170 -15.59 11.92 -4.70
C CYS A 170 -15.64 10.86 -5.81
N ARG A 171 -15.80 9.57 -5.48
CA ARG A 171 -15.70 8.42 -6.39
C ARG A 171 -14.34 8.39 -7.14
N PRO A 172 -13.23 8.21 -6.42
CA PRO A 172 -11.91 8.19 -7.04
C PRO A 172 -11.77 7.00 -7.99
N LYS A 173 -10.92 7.15 -9.02
CA LYS A 173 -10.55 6.07 -9.92
C LYS A 173 -9.48 5.17 -9.30
N LEU A 174 -8.67 5.70 -8.40
CA LEU A 174 -7.64 4.98 -7.66
C LEU A 174 -7.78 5.28 -6.16
N LEU A 175 -7.89 4.22 -5.37
CA LEU A 175 -7.80 4.26 -3.92
C LEU A 175 -6.53 3.56 -3.46
N ILE A 176 -5.70 4.27 -2.70
CA ILE A 176 -4.54 3.70 -2.02
C ILE A 176 -4.92 3.49 -0.55
N ALA A 177 -4.91 2.26 -0.08
CA ALA A 177 -5.21 1.92 1.30
C ALA A 177 -3.92 1.51 2.01
N ASP A 178 -3.37 2.41 2.81
CA ASP A 178 -2.13 2.18 3.55
C ASP A 178 -2.42 1.62 4.93
N GLU A 179 -2.20 0.32 5.11
CA GLU A 179 -2.47 -0.39 6.35
C GLU A 179 -3.87 -0.12 6.92
N PRO A 180 -4.94 -0.30 6.12
CA PRO A 180 -6.31 0.13 6.48
C PRO A 180 -6.95 -0.68 7.61
N THR A 181 -6.27 -1.70 8.11
CA THR A 181 -6.73 -2.62 9.14
C THR A 181 -5.86 -2.59 10.39
N THR A 182 -4.81 -1.76 10.42
CA THR A 182 -3.92 -1.66 11.57
C THR A 182 -4.69 -1.17 12.82
N ALA A 183 -4.31 -1.71 13.97
CA ALA A 183 -4.94 -1.45 15.28
C ALA A 183 -6.43 -1.86 15.42
N LEU A 184 -6.97 -2.66 14.48
CA LEU A 184 -8.31 -3.24 14.57
C LEU A 184 -8.23 -4.73 14.94
N ASP A 185 -9.27 -5.27 15.59
CA ASP A 185 -9.39 -6.69 15.84
C ASP A 185 -9.64 -7.49 14.55
N VAL A 186 -9.22 -8.75 14.51
CA VAL A 186 -9.24 -9.61 13.31
C VAL A 186 -10.62 -9.66 12.63
N THR A 187 -11.72 -9.61 13.40
CA THR A 187 -13.06 -9.65 12.83
C THR A 187 -13.37 -8.35 12.07
N ILE A 188 -13.04 -7.20 12.67
CA ILE A 188 -13.21 -5.90 12.01
C ILE A 188 -12.26 -5.76 10.83
N GLN A 189 -11.03 -6.28 10.89
CA GLN A 189 -10.11 -6.25 9.75
C GLN A 189 -10.73 -6.92 8.51
N ALA A 190 -11.28 -8.12 8.65
CA ALA A 190 -11.95 -8.84 7.57
C ALA A 190 -13.11 -8.03 6.99
N GLN A 191 -13.97 -7.46 7.85
CA GLN A 191 -15.09 -6.62 7.41
C GLN A 191 -14.67 -5.36 6.65
N ILE A 192 -13.54 -4.75 7.02
CA ILE A 192 -13.00 -3.57 6.34
C ILE A 192 -12.46 -3.95 4.96
N ILE A 193 -11.78 -5.08 4.84
CA ILE A 193 -11.28 -5.55 3.54
C ILE A 193 -12.44 -5.93 2.62
N GLU A 194 -13.43 -6.66 3.12
CA GLU A 194 -14.65 -6.99 2.37
C GLU A 194 -15.35 -5.71 1.87
N LEU A 195 -15.53 -4.71 2.75
CA LEU A 195 -16.07 -3.41 2.37
C LEU A 195 -15.26 -2.74 1.25
N LEU A 196 -13.92 -2.73 1.35
CA LEU A 196 -13.07 -2.12 0.32
C LEU A 196 -13.20 -2.84 -1.03
N LEU A 197 -13.28 -4.17 -1.03
CA LEU A 197 -13.47 -4.97 -2.24
C LEU A 197 -14.85 -4.75 -2.85
N GLU A 198 -15.92 -4.70 -2.05
CA GLU A 198 -17.26 -4.39 -2.51
C GLU A 198 -17.33 -3.01 -3.17
N LEU A 199 -16.72 -1.99 -2.54
CA LEU A 199 -16.64 -0.63 -3.07
C LEU A 199 -15.84 -0.59 -4.37
N GLN A 200 -14.71 -1.30 -4.41
CA GLN A 200 -13.84 -1.42 -5.57
C GLN A 200 -14.59 -1.97 -6.78
N GLN A 201 -15.34 -3.07 -6.59
CA GLN A 201 -16.13 -3.70 -7.64
C GLN A 201 -17.29 -2.81 -8.08
N LYS A 202 -18.03 -2.24 -7.13
CA LYS A 202 -19.21 -1.41 -7.41
C LYS A 202 -18.88 -0.13 -8.19
N GLU A 203 -17.74 0.49 -7.89
CA GLU A 203 -17.32 1.76 -8.52
C GLU A 203 -16.31 1.55 -9.67
N ASN A 204 -15.93 0.30 -9.98
CA ASN A 204 -14.87 -0.04 -10.95
C ASN A 204 -13.58 0.76 -10.73
N MET A 205 -13.20 0.86 -9.46
CA MET A 205 -12.05 1.62 -8.96
C MET A 205 -10.81 0.72 -8.94
N ALA A 206 -9.62 1.26 -9.14
CA ALA A 206 -8.37 0.57 -8.85
C ALA A 206 -8.07 0.66 -7.35
N LEU A 207 -7.62 -0.44 -6.74
CA LEU A 207 -7.28 -0.48 -5.32
C LEU A 207 -5.83 -0.91 -5.16
N VAL A 208 -5.02 -0.07 -4.52
CA VAL A 208 -3.69 -0.44 -4.05
C VAL A 208 -3.79 -0.69 -2.56
N LEU A 209 -3.70 -1.95 -2.15
CA LEU A 209 -3.74 -2.35 -0.74
C LEU A 209 -2.31 -2.54 -0.23
N ILE A 210 -1.91 -1.74 0.75
CA ILE A 210 -0.60 -1.84 1.37
C ILE A 210 -0.79 -2.45 2.76
N THR A 211 -0.01 -3.48 3.06
CA THR A 211 -0.03 -4.10 4.38
C THR A 211 1.26 -4.87 4.61
N HIS A 212 1.49 -5.28 5.86
CA HIS A 212 2.50 -6.26 6.21
C HIS A 212 1.94 -7.69 6.27
N ASP A 213 0.62 -7.86 6.23
CA ASP A 213 -0.04 -9.17 6.25
C ASP A 213 -0.21 -9.73 4.83
N LEU A 214 0.59 -10.77 4.53
CA LEU A 214 0.57 -11.42 3.23
C LEU A 214 -0.67 -12.32 3.05
N ALA A 215 -1.23 -12.89 4.12
CA ALA A 215 -2.41 -13.75 4.04
C ALA A 215 -3.64 -12.95 3.59
N LEU A 216 -3.84 -11.78 4.21
CA LEU A 216 -4.91 -10.85 3.87
C LEU A 216 -4.89 -10.47 2.38
N VAL A 217 -3.71 -10.20 1.84
CA VAL A 217 -3.54 -9.78 0.45
C VAL A 217 -3.68 -10.93 -0.52
N ALA A 218 -3.26 -12.14 -0.14
CA ALA A 218 -3.37 -13.33 -0.98
C ALA A 218 -4.82 -13.64 -1.36
N GLU A 219 -5.76 -13.35 -0.47
CA GLU A 219 -7.20 -13.52 -0.72
C GLU A 219 -7.83 -12.33 -1.45
N ALA A 220 -7.34 -11.11 -1.22
CA ALA A 220 -7.97 -9.88 -1.69
C ALA A 220 -7.44 -9.36 -3.04
N ALA A 221 -6.16 -9.60 -3.36
CA ALA A 221 -5.50 -8.96 -4.49
C ALA A 221 -5.44 -9.86 -5.74
N HIS A 222 -5.44 -9.23 -6.92
CA HIS A 222 -5.17 -9.92 -8.18
C HIS A 222 -3.67 -10.16 -8.36
N LYS A 223 -2.88 -9.16 -7.97
CA LYS A 223 -1.43 -9.11 -8.13
C LYS A 223 -0.77 -8.66 -6.83
N ILE A 224 0.37 -9.27 -6.50
CA ILE A 224 1.16 -8.92 -5.32
C ILE A 224 2.53 -8.40 -5.75
N ILE A 225 2.99 -7.36 -5.06
CA ILE A 225 4.30 -6.76 -5.16
C ILE A 225 4.94 -6.83 -3.78
N VAL A 226 5.99 -7.63 -3.65
CA VAL A 226 6.74 -7.77 -2.41
C VAL A 226 7.87 -6.75 -2.40
N MET A 227 7.90 -5.89 -1.39
CA MET A 227 8.93 -4.88 -1.19
C MET A 227 9.82 -5.20 0.00
N TYR A 228 11.13 -5.01 -0.17
CA TYR A 228 12.12 -5.15 0.88
C TYR A 228 13.18 -4.06 0.75
N ALA A 229 13.48 -3.37 1.87
CA ALA A 229 14.50 -2.32 1.94
C ALA A 229 14.44 -1.30 0.77
N GLY A 230 13.22 -0.85 0.43
CA GLY A 230 12.96 0.14 -0.62
C GLY A 230 12.90 -0.42 -2.05
N GLN A 231 13.13 -1.72 -2.26
CA GLN A 231 13.16 -2.34 -3.58
C GLN A 231 12.02 -3.34 -3.76
N VAL A 232 11.52 -3.50 -5.00
CA VAL A 232 10.67 -4.63 -5.36
C VAL A 232 11.55 -5.87 -5.47
N VAL A 233 11.21 -6.90 -4.69
CA VAL A 233 11.96 -8.17 -4.67
C VAL A 233 11.22 -9.31 -5.35
N GLU A 234 9.89 -9.24 -5.40
CA GLU A 234 9.09 -10.24 -6.10
C GLU A 234 7.78 -9.63 -6.58
N THR A 235 7.27 -10.08 -7.73
CA THR A 235 5.99 -9.65 -8.28
C THR A 235 5.33 -10.77 -9.07
N GLY A 236 4.02 -10.94 -8.93
CA GLY A 236 3.28 -12.06 -9.51
C GLY A 236 1.79 -12.02 -9.19
N ALA A 237 1.02 -12.94 -9.75
CA ALA A 237 -0.36 -13.15 -9.34
C ALA A 237 -0.40 -13.60 -7.87
N ALA A 238 -1.43 -13.18 -7.12
CA ALA A 238 -1.51 -13.42 -5.69
C ALA A 238 -1.42 -14.92 -5.33
N GLN A 239 -2.15 -15.75 -6.07
CA GLN A 239 -2.17 -17.21 -5.88
C GLN A 239 -0.80 -17.85 -6.11
N ASP A 240 -0.06 -17.39 -7.13
CA ASP A 240 1.25 -17.95 -7.46
C ASP A 240 2.32 -17.59 -6.42
N ILE A 241 2.29 -16.34 -5.92
CA ILE A 241 3.19 -15.91 -4.85
C ILE A 241 2.92 -16.70 -3.57
N PHE A 242 1.64 -16.83 -3.18
CA PHE A 242 1.26 -17.53 -1.96
C PHE A 242 1.62 -19.02 -2.01
N ARG A 243 1.43 -19.66 -3.16
CA ARG A 243 1.68 -21.09 -3.35
C ARG A 243 3.16 -21.43 -3.48
N ALA A 244 3.90 -20.68 -4.30
CA ALA A 244 5.27 -21.01 -4.69
C ALA A 244 6.11 -19.73 -4.79
N PRO A 245 6.50 -19.11 -3.66
CA PRO A 245 7.30 -17.89 -3.66
C PRO A 245 8.67 -18.12 -4.31
N ARG A 246 9.11 -17.18 -5.15
CA ARG A 246 10.38 -17.23 -5.89
C ARG A 246 11.51 -16.51 -5.19
N HIS A 247 11.24 -15.63 -4.24
CA HIS A 247 12.27 -14.91 -3.48
C HIS A 247 12.38 -15.45 -2.04
N PRO A 248 13.60 -15.67 -1.50
CA PRO A 248 13.78 -16.16 -0.12
C PRO A 248 13.11 -15.29 0.95
N TYR A 249 13.04 -13.97 0.73
CA TYR A 249 12.30 -13.06 1.60
C TYR A 249 10.80 -13.39 1.65
N THR A 250 10.17 -13.57 0.49
CA THR A 250 8.74 -13.88 0.39
C THR A 250 8.44 -15.23 1.02
N GLN A 251 9.31 -16.22 0.80
CA GLN A 251 9.21 -17.51 1.49
C GLN A 251 9.27 -17.33 3.02
N ALA A 252 10.15 -16.48 3.52
CA ALA A 252 10.26 -16.22 4.95
C ALA A 252 9.01 -15.53 5.51
N LEU A 253 8.41 -14.58 4.78
CA LEU A 253 7.15 -13.95 5.17
C LEU A 253 6.01 -14.98 5.26
N LEU A 254 5.90 -15.88 4.27
CA LEU A 254 4.87 -16.93 4.27
C LEU A 254 5.09 -17.94 5.42
N ARG A 255 6.33 -18.34 5.69
CA ARG A 255 6.66 -19.25 6.81
C ARG A 255 6.41 -18.64 8.18
N ALA A 256 6.31 -17.32 8.29
CA ALA A 256 5.94 -16.63 9.52
C ALA A 256 4.44 -16.66 9.82
N LEU A 257 3.60 -17.08 8.85
CA LEU A 257 2.16 -17.19 9.03
C LEU A 257 1.80 -18.47 9.82
N PRO A 258 0.77 -18.42 10.69
CA PRO A 258 0.33 -19.57 11.49
C PRO A 258 -0.02 -20.82 10.67
N GLU A 259 -0.59 -20.64 9.48
CA GLU A 259 -1.01 -21.73 8.59
C GLU A 259 0.16 -22.57 8.07
N PHE A 260 1.36 -21.98 8.00
CA PHE A 260 2.58 -22.65 7.55
C PHE A 260 3.45 -23.14 8.72
N ALA A 261 3.00 -22.96 9.97
CA ALA A 261 3.73 -23.41 11.15
C ALA A 261 3.55 -24.93 11.35
N GLN A 262 4.56 -25.71 10.96
CA GLN A 262 4.53 -27.18 11.01
C GLN A 262 4.34 -27.74 12.44
N ASP A 263 4.91 -27.09 13.46
CA ASP A 263 4.96 -27.63 14.83
C ASP A 263 4.20 -26.81 15.89
N LYS A 264 3.50 -25.73 15.50
CA LYS A 264 2.73 -24.82 16.40
C LYS A 264 3.45 -24.27 17.64
N ALA A 265 4.71 -24.62 17.89
CA ALA A 265 5.46 -24.25 19.09
C ALA A 265 6.21 -22.91 18.92
N ARG A 266 6.62 -22.55 17.70
CA ARG A 266 7.25 -21.27 17.39
C ARG A 266 7.13 -20.92 15.91
N LEU A 267 6.67 -19.71 15.60
CA LEU A 267 6.65 -19.20 14.23
C LEU A 267 8.08 -18.97 13.74
N ALA A 268 8.34 -19.33 12.48
CA ALA A 268 9.62 -19.04 11.86
C ALA A 268 9.71 -17.53 11.62
N SER A 269 10.70 -16.88 12.22
CA SER A 269 10.99 -15.46 11.97
C SER A 269 12.29 -15.30 11.20
N LEU A 270 12.31 -14.37 10.26
CA LEU A 270 13.54 -14.00 9.57
C LEU A 270 14.39 -13.16 10.54
N PRO A 271 15.60 -13.62 10.93
CA PRO A 271 16.39 -12.94 11.96
C PRO A 271 16.79 -11.53 11.53
N GLY A 272 16.96 -10.64 12.51
CA GLY A 272 17.33 -9.23 12.26
C GLY A 272 16.16 -8.35 11.84
N VAL A 273 16.46 -7.12 11.44
CA VAL A 273 15.49 -6.10 10.99
C VAL A 273 15.76 -5.69 9.54
N VAL A 274 14.83 -4.98 8.91
CA VAL A 274 15.08 -4.38 7.58
C VAL A 274 16.23 -3.37 7.70
N PRO A 275 17.26 -3.44 6.85
CA PRO A 275 18.41 -2.55 6.94
C PRO A 275 17.99 -1.09 6.73
N GLY A 276 18.48 -0.22 7.59
CA GLY A 276 18.30 1.23 7.54
C GLY A 276 19.44 1.95 6.79
N LYS A 277 19.71 3.20 7.21
CA LYS A 277 20.73 4.05 6.57
C LYS A 277 22.16 3.56 6.82
N TYR A 278 22.44 3.07 8.03
CA TYR A 278 23.82 2.83 8.50
C TYR A 278 24.29 1.39 8.35
N ASP A 279 23.37 0.46 8.13
CA ASP A 279 23.56 -0.99 8.11
C ASP A 279 23.13 -1.59 6.76
N ARG A 280 23.03 -0.77 5.71
CA ARG A 280 22.66 -1.24 4.37
C ARG A 280 23.81 -2.05 3.76
N PRO A 281 23.60 -3.33 3.42
CA PRO A 281 24.67 -4.18 2.92
C PRO A 281 25.00 -3.86 1.45
N THR A 282 26.17 -4.31 1.00
CA THR A 282 26.54 -4.33 -0.43
C THR A 282 25.88 -5.51 -1.13
N GLY A 283 25.66 -5.42 -2.45
CA GLY A 283 25.07 -6.49 -3.25
C GLY A 283 23.56 -6.64 -3.02
N CYS A 284 23.09 -7.88 -2.83
CA CYS A 284 21.70 -8.18 -2.50
C CYS A 284 21.35 -7.65 -1.10
N LEU A 285 20.32 -6.81 -1.00
CA LEU A 285 19.94 -6.20 0.28
C LEU A 285 19.52 -7.22 1.36
N LEU A 286 19.07 -8.42 0.96
CA LEU A 286 18.71 -9.49 1.88
C LEU A 286 19.92 -10.30 2.38
N ASN A 287 21.11 -10.15 1.80
CA ASN A 287 22.23 -11.08 2.06
C ASN A 287 22.60 -11.31 3.54
N PRO A 288 22.46 -10.34 4.47
CA PRO A 288 22.76 -10.59 5.88
C PRO A 288 21.72 -11.48 6.58
N ARG A 289 20.50 -11.55 6.02
CA ARG A 289 19.34 -12.27 6.57
C ARG A 289 18.96 -13.51 5.75
N CYS A 290 19.44 -13.61 4.52
CA CYS A 290 19.09 -14.70 3.60
C CYS A 290 19.80 -16.00 3.99
N PRO A 291 19.08 -17.11 4.26
CA PRO A 291 19.69 -18.39 4.59
C PRO A 291 20.44 -19.02 3.39
N TYR A 292 20.20 -18.53 2.18
CA TYR A 292 20.81 -19.02 0.94
C TYR A 292 21.84 -18.03 0.36
N ALA A 293 22.35 -17.10 1.16
CA ALA A 293 23.30 -16.09 0.69
C ALA A 293 24.63 -16.73 0.21
N THR A 294 24.99 -16.46 -1.05
CA THR A 294 26.30 -16.83 -1.63
C THR A 294 27.22 -15.62 -1.69
N ASP A 295 28.49 -15.82 -2.08
CA ASP A 295 29.44 -14.71 -2.24
C ASP A 295 29.01 -13.73 -3.35
N ARG A 296 28.36 -14.23 -4.41
CA ARG A 296 27.75 -13.38 -5.44
C ARG A 296 26.69 -12.46 -4.84
N CYS A 297 25.85 -12.95 -3.93
CA CYS A 297 24.85 -12.13 -3.25
C CYS A 297 25.45 -11.02 -2.38
N ARG A 298 26.67 -11.18 -1.86
CA ARG A 298 27.36 -10.17 -1.04
C ARG A 298 28.08 -9.12 -1.88
N ALA A 299 28.51 -9.50 -3.09
CA ALA A 299 29.26 -8.64 -3.99
C ALA A 299 28.39 -7.87 -4.99
N GLU A 300 27.32 -8.48 -5.50
CA GLU A 300 26.55 -7.98 -6.64
C GLU A 300 25.05 -7.82 -6.31
N GLU A 301 24.47 -6.68 -6.68
CA GLU A 301 23.02 -6.45 -6.60
C GLU A 301 22.32 -7.27 -7.70
N PRO A 302 21.39 -8.17 -7.37
CA PRO A 302 20.65 -8.93 -8.38
C PRO A 302 19.74 -7.99 -9.20
N ALA A 303 19.65 -8.24 -10.50
CA ALA A 303 18.65 -7.61 -11.36
C ALA A 303 17.24 -8.15 -11.04
N LEU A 304 16.21 -7.37 -11.34
CA LEU A 304 14.82 -7.83 -11.31
C LEU A 304 14.57 -8.65 -12.58
N ASN A 305 14.61 -9.97 -12.48
CA ASN A 305 14.51 -10.87 -13.63
C ASN A 305 13.06 -11.28 -13.88
N GLN A 306 12.65 -11.33 -15.15
CA GLN A 306 11.42 -11.98 -15.58
C GLN A 306 11.66 -13.50 -15.60
N LEU A 307 10.79 -14.26 -14.95
CA LEU A 307 10.82 -15.72 -14.94
C LEU A 307 9.91 -16.29 -16.03
N ASP A 308 10.12 -17.55 -16.41
CA ASP A 308 9.38 -18.23 -17.48
C ASP A 308 7.86 -18.29 -17.22
N ASP A 309 7.46 -18.28 -15.94
CA ASP A 309 6.07 -18.29 -15.50
C ASP A 309 5.43 -16.89 -15.43
N GLY A 310 6.12 -15.86 -15.94
CA GLY A 310 5.64 -14.48 -16.00
C GLY A 310 5.81 -13.67 -14.71
N ARG A 311 6.28 -14.28 -13.62
CA ARG A 311 6.64 -13.57 -12.38
C ARG A 311 7.96 -12.84 -12.53
N GLN A 312 8.23 -11.97 -11.57
CA GLN A 312 9.51 -11.28 -11.46
C GLN A 312 10.13 -11.55 -10.10
N SER A 313 11.44 -11.77 -10.05
CA SER A 313 12.19 -11.96 -8.81
C SER A 313 13.54 -11.26 -8.89
N LYS A 314 13.87 -10.51 -7.84
CA LYS A 314 15.15 -9.81 -7.68
C LYS A 314 16.14 -10.69 -6.91
N CYS A 315 16.46 -11.85 -7.48
CA CYS A 315 17.33 -12.84 -6.87
C CYS A 315 18.30 -13.43 -7.89
N HIS A 316 19.55 -13.66 -7.48
CA HIS A 316 20.53 -14.40 -8.30
C HIS A 316 20.13 -15.88 -8.47
N TYR A 317 19.46 -16.45 -7.47
CA TYR A 317 19.03 -17.86 -7.43
C TYR A 317 17.59 -17.94 -6.94
N PRO A 318 16.60 -17.63 -7.79
CA PRO A 318 15.18 -17.76 -7.45
C PRO A 318 14.84 -19.17 -6.93
N LEU A 319 13.78 -19.29 -6.14
CA LEU A 319 13.35 -20.57 -5.58
C LEU A 319 12.54 -21.39 -6.60
N ASP A 320 12.78 -22.70 -6.62
CA ASP A 320 11.95 -23.68 -7.33
C ASP A 320 10.59 -23.88 -6.64
N ASP A 321 9.71 -24.71 -7.21
CA ASP A 321 8.38 -24.98 -6.65
C ASP A 321 8.43 -25.74 -5.31
N ALA A 322 9.57 -26.35 -4.97
CA ALA A 322 9.83 -26.96 -3.67
C ALA A 322 10.43 -25.97 -2.66
N GLY A 323 10.61 -24.70 -3.05
CA GLY A 323 11.16 -23.65 -2.20
C GLY A 323 12.67 -23.75 -2.00
N ARG A 324 13.40 -24.38 -2.93
CA ARG A 324 14.87 -24.52 -2.90
C ARG A 324 15.51 -23.58 -3.92
N PRO A 325 16.66 -22.96 -3.62
CA PRO A 325 17.34 -22.09 -4.58
C PRO A 325 17.78 -22.87 -5.82
N THR A 326 17.55 -22.28 -7.01
CA THR A 326 18.03 -22.81 -8.29
C THR A 326 19.52 -22.48 -8.45
N LEU A 327 20.38 -23.23 -7.77
CA LEU A 327 21.84 -23.11 -7.87
C LEU A 327 22.38 -23.68 -9.17
#